data_AF-A0A453FLL1-F1
#
_entry.id   AF-A0A453FLL1-F1
#
_cell.length_a   1.000
_cell.length_b   1.000
_cell.length_c   1.000
_cell.angle_alpha   90.00
_cell.angle_beta   90.00
_cell.angle_gamma   90.00
#
_symmetry.space_group_name_H-M   'P 1'
#
loop_
_entity.id
_entity.type
_entity.pdbx_description
1 polymer ?
#
loop_
_entity_poly.entity_id
_entity_poly.type
_entity_poly.pdbx_seq_one_letter_code
_entity_poly.pdbx_strand_id
1 'polypeptide(L)'
;MVLGDTCTRGCRFCAVKTSNKPPPPDPMEPLNTALAVASWGVDYVVLTSVDRDDLPDGGSGHFAQTVRALKELKPGILVECLTSDFRGDLEAVSSLADSNLDVFAHNIETVRSLQRIVRDPRAGYEQSLAVLKHAKICKEGMITKSSIMLGLGETDEEVKQAMIDLRAVGVDILTLGQYLQVSPVPIFNFGVACN
;
A
#
# COMPACT_ATOMS: atom_id res chain seq x y z
N MET A 1 -2.31 -10.74 4.19
CA MET A 1 -1.02 -10.13 3.85
C MET A 1 -0.19 -11.20 3.16
N VAL A 2 0.39 -10.90 2.01
CA VAL A 2 1.31 -11.78 1.28
C VAL A 2 2.75 -11.30 1.47
N LEU A 3 3.75 -12.11 1.07
CA LEU A 3 5.19 -11.84 1.19
C LEU A 3 5.72 -11.82 2.62
N GLY A 4 5.01 -12.50 3.53
CA GLY A 4 5.39 -12.65 4.94
C GLY A 4 4.95 -11.50 5.84
N ASP A 5 5.52 -11.45 7.05
CA ASP A 5 5.15 -10.52 8.14
C ASP A 5 6.27 -9.55 8.56
N THR A 6 7.37 -9.54 7.79
CA THR A 6 8.59 -8.78 8.11
C THR A 6 9.01 -7.92 6.93
N CYS A 7 9.03 -6.61 7.13
CA CYS A 7 9.22 -5.57 6.13
C CYS A 7 10.69 -5.14 6.00
N THR A 8 11.13 -4.81 4.78
CA THR A 8 12.44 -4.19 4.55
C THR A 8 12.49 -2.70 4.89
N ARG A 9 11.35 -2.11 5.25
CA ARG A 9 11.18 -0.69 5.58
C ARG A 9 10.66 -0.47 6.98
N GLY A 10 11.00 0.68 7.56
CA GLY A 10 10.67 1.06 8.93
C GLY A 10 9.83 2.34 9.02
N CYS A 11 8.60 2.30 8.50
CA CYS A 11 7.63 3.38 8.70
C CYS A 11 7.27 3.50 10.20
N ARG A 12 7.30 4.72 10.76
CA ARG A 12 7.17 4.93 12.20
C ARG A 12 5.77 4.70 12.76
N PHE A 13 4.75 4.74 11.89
CA PHE A 13 3.36 4.45 12.24
C PHE A 13 3.03 2.95 12.22
N CYS A 14 3.88 2.13 11.61
CA CYS A 14 3.57 0.75 11.29
C CYS A 14 4.04 -0.21 12.39
N ALA A 15 3.18 -1.17 12.76
CA ALA A 15 3.48 -2.19 13.77
C ALA A 15 4.15 -3.46 13.20
N VAL A 16 4.35 -3.52 11.88
CA VAL A 16 4.95 -4.67 11.20
C VAL A 16 6.43 -4.80 11.58
N LYS A 17 6.91 -6.03 11.76
CA LYS A 17 8.32 -6.31 12.08
C LYS A 17 9.22 -5.81 10.96
N THR A 18 10.44 -5.41 11.28
CA THR A 18 11.39 -4.91 10.29
C THR A 18 12.66 -5.74 10.26
N SER A 19 13.17 -6.02 9.06
CA SER A 19 14.45 -6.66 8.83
C SER A 19 14.98 -6.31 7.44
N ASN A 20 16.27 -6.01 7.33
CA ASN A 20 16.92 -5.82 6.03
C ASN A 20 17.09 -7.13 5.25
N LYS A 21 16.88 -8.29 5.91
CA LYS A 21 17.01 -9.63 5.34
C LYS A 21 15.84 -10.49 5.84
N PRO A 22 14.59 -10.22 5.39
CA PRO A 22 13.47 -11.07 5.72
C PRO A 22 13.66 -12.46 5.09
N PRO A 23 12.95 -13.50 5.58
CA PRO A 23 12.93 -14.80 4.92
C PRO A 23 12.49 -14.70 3.44
N PRO A 24 12.94 -15.62 2.58
CA PRO A 24 12.44 -15.67 1.20
C PRO A 24 10.92 -15.92 1.21
N PRO A 25 10.16 -15.35 0.25
CA PRO A 25 8.74 -15.67 0.13
C PRO A 25 8.54 -17.16 -0.17
N ASP A 26 7.44 -17.73 0.30
CA ASP A 26 7.03 -19.08 -0.10
C ASP A 26 6.54 -19.05 -1.56
N PRO A 27 7.15 -19.79 -2.50
CA PRO A 27 6.71 -19.82 -3.90
C PRO A 27 5.27 -20.32 -4.07
N MET A 28 4.72 -21.08 -3.10
CA MET A 28 3.35 -21.58 -3.12
C MET A 28 2.34 -20.64 -2.46
N GLU A 29 2.80 -19.57 -1.80
CA GLU A 29 1.93 -18.57 -1.14
C GLU A 29 0.84 -18.01 -2.08
N PRO A 30 1.10 -17.70 -3.36
CA PRO A 30 0.05 -17.19 -4.26
C PRO A 30 -1.12 -18.15 -4.43
N LEU A 31 -0.82 -19.43 -4.73
CA LEU A 31 -1.84 -20.45 -4.94
C LEU A 31 -2.54 -20.81 -3.63
N ASN A 32 -1.79 -20.99 -2.54
CA ASN A 32 -2.35 -21.35 -1.24
C ASN A 32 -3.26 -20.22 -0.70
N THR A 33 -2.86 -18.97 -0.88
CA THR A 33 -3.69 -17.80 -0.52
C THR A 33 -4.96 -17.77 -1.35
N ALA A 34 -4.86 -17.96 -2.67
CA ALA A 34 -6.02 -17.97 -3.56
C ALA A 34 -7.02 -19.08 -3.21
N LEU A 35 -6.53 -20.30 -2.94
CA LEU A 35 -7.35 -21.42 -2.49
C LEU A 35 -8.07 -21.12 -1.16
N ALA A 36 -7.35 -20.56 -0.19
CA ALA A 36 -7.92 -20.19 1.10
C ALA A 36 -9.02 -19.14 0.94
N VAL A 37 -8.74 -18.04 0.23
CA VAL A 37 -9.72 -16.95 0.03
C VAL A 37 -10.95 -17.42 -0.74
N ALA A 38 -10.77 -18.25 -1.79
CA ALA A 38 -11.88 -18.80 -2.56
C ALA A 38 -12.83 -19.65 -1.68
N SER A 39 -12.32 -20.30 -0.64
CA SER A 39 -13.11 -21.11 0.29
C SER A 39 -13.94 -20.30 1.30
N TRP A 40 -13.64 -19.01 1.51
CA TRP A 40 -14.27 -18.20 2.56
C TRP A 40 -15.67 -17.68 2.20
N GLY A 41 -16.09 -17.79 0.94
CA GLY A 41 -17.38 -17.29 0.49
C GLY A 41 -17.49 -15.76 0.45
N VAL A 42 -16.37 -15.03 0.50
CA VAL A 42 -16.35 -13.55 0.43
C VAL A 42 -16.32 -13.07 -1.01
N ASP A 43 -17.04 -11.99 -1.31
CA ASP A 43 -17.12 -11.43 -2.67
C ASP A 43 -16.13 -10.28 -2.91
N TYR A 44 -15.46 -9.81 -1.86
CA TYR A 44 -14.43 -8.79 -1.92
C TYR A 44 -13.26 -9.18 -1.01
N VAL A 45 -12.03 -9.04 -1.48
CA VAL A 45 -10.82 -9.23 -0.68
C VAL A 45 -9.83 -8.10 -0.92
N VAL A 46 -9.15 -7.69 0.14
CA VAL A 46 -7.98 -6.80 0.06
C VAL A 46 -6.73 -7.66 0.25
N LEU A 47 -5.86 -7.65 -0.75
CA LEU A 47 -4.50 -8.17 -0.66
C LEU A 47 -3.57 -7.01 -0.32
N THR A 48 -2.65 -7.24 0.61
CA THR A 48 -1.59 -6.28 0.93
C THR A 48 -0.29 -7.03 1.23
N SER A 49 0.85 -6.33 1.23
CA SER A 49 2.14 -6.91 1.58
C SER A 49 2.96 -5.97 2.45
N VAL A 50 4.03 -6.53 3.01
CA VAL A 50 5.19 -5.76 3.46
C VAL A 50 6.01 -5.25 2.27
N ASP A 51 6.88 -4.26 2.48
CA ASP A 51 7.88 -3.88 1.49
C ASP A 51 8.96 -4.96 1.39
N ARG A 52 9.33 -5.31 0.15
CA ARG A 52 10.33 -6.32 -0.20
C ARG A 52 11.39 -5.75 -1.11
N ASP A 53 12.11 -4.73 -0.62
CA ASP A 53 13.20 -4.09 -1.39
C ASP A 53 14.35 -5.08 -1.71
N ASP A 54 14.39 -6.24 -1.05
CA ASP A 54 15.30 -7.36 -1.33
C ASP A 54 14.95 -8.13 -2.61
N LEU A 55 13.72 -7.99 -3.12
CA LEU A 55 13.29 -8.58 -4.39
C LEU A 55 13.49 -7.59 -5.55
N PRO A 56 13.85 -8.08 -6.77
CA PRO A 56 14.05 -7.21 -7.93
C PRO A 56 12.83 -6.35 -8.26
N ASP A 57 11.64 -6.94 -8.26
CA ASP A 57 10.35 -6.31 -8.61
C ASP A 57 9.56 -5.79 -7.37
N GLY A 58 10.21 -5.76 -6.20
CA GLY A 58 9.57 -5.38 -4.94
C GLY A 58 8.42 -6.30 -4.51
N GLY A 59 8.27 -7.49 -5.12
CA GLY A 59 7.18 -8.43 -4.84
C GLY A 59 5.93 -8.25 -5.70
N SER A 60 5.94 -7.34 -6.69
CA SER A 60 4.80 -7.11 -7.59
C SER A 60 4.34 -8.38 -8.31
N GLY A 61 5.27 -9.18 -8.86
CA GLY A 61 4.95 -10.41 -9.55
C GLY A 61 4.29 -11.45 -8.65
N HIS A 62 4.66 -11.47 -7.37
CA HIS A 62 4.04 -12.36 -6.38
C HIS A 62 2.58 -11.97 -6.12
N PHE A 63 2.31 -10.68 -5.94
CA PHE A 63 0.93 -10.16 -5.88
C PHE A 63 0.13 -10.52 -7.14
N ALA A 64 0.69 -10.26 -8.32
CA ALA A 64 0.02 -10.49 -9.59
C ALA A 64 -0.35 -11.97 -9.77
N GLN A 65 0.53 -12.89 -9.35
CA GLN A 65 0.24 -14.32 -9.33
C GLN A 65 -0.91 -14.66 -8.38
N THR A 66 -0.96 -14.07 -7.18
CA THR A 66 -2.06 -14.29 -6.22
C THR A 66 -3.39 -13.81 -6.78
N VAL A 67 -3.42 -12.63 -7.41
CA VAL A 67 -4.63 -12.08 -8.04
C VAL A 67 -5.10 -12.99 -9.18
N ARG A 68 -4.22 -13.39 -10.09
CA ARG A 68 -4.58 -14.26 -11.23
C ARG A 68 -5.12 -15.61 -10.75
N ALA A 69 -4.42 -16.27 -9.83
CA ALA A 69 -4.89 -17.54 -9.25
C ALA A 69 -6.27 -17.39 -8.57
N LEU A 70 -6.50 -16.29 -7.86
CA LEU A 70 -7.78 -16.03 -7.22
C LEU A 70 -8.91 -15.77 -8.23
N LYS A 71 -8.63 -15.01 -9.30
CA LYS A 71 -9.59 -14.76 -10.39
C LYS A 71 -9.90 -16.01 -11.19
N GLU A 72 -8.95 -16.94 -11.32
CA GLU A 72 -9.19 -18.26 -11.92
C GLU A 72 -10.12 -19.11 -11.05
N LEU A 73 -9.88 -19.15 -9.73
CA LEU A 73 -10.67 -19.97 -8.79
C LEU A 73 -12.06 -19.39 -8.49
N LYS A 74 -12.19 -18.05 -8.45
CA LYS A 74 -13.45 -17.35 -8.19
C LYS A 74 -13.57 -16.11 -9.10
N PRO A 75 -13.99 -16.25 -10.37
CA PRO A 75 -14.01 -15.15 -11.34
C PRO A 75 -14.82 -13.91 -10.92
N GLY A 76 -15.85 -14.09 -10.10
CA GLY A 76 -16.71 -13.00 -9.61
C GLY A 76 -16.21 -12.26 -8.38
N ILE A 77 -15.10 -12.68 -7.75
CA ILE A 77 -14.56 -11.97 -6.58
C ILE A 77 -13.92 -10.64 -7.01
N LEU A 78 -14.16 -9.60 -6.23
CA LEU A 78 -13.49 -8.32 -6.36
C LEU A 78 -12.20 -8.33 -5.53
N VAL A 79 -11.11 -7.88 -6.14
CA VAL A 79 -9.76 -7.90 -5.56
C VAL A 79 -9.20 -6.48 -5.55
N GLU A 80 -8.97 -5.97 -4.35
CA GLU A 80 -8.20 -4.74 -4.12
C GLU A 80 -6.78 -5.11 -3.74
N CYS A 81 -5.79 -4.49 -4.37
CA CYS A 81 -4.39 -4.63 -3.96
C CYS A 81 -3.92 -3.32 -3.32
N LEU A 82 -3.66 -3.35 -2.01
CA LEU A 82 -2.97 -2.29 -1.28
C LEU A 82 -1.47 -2.54 -1.32
N THR A 83 -0.76 -1.77 -2.14
CA THR A 83 0.61 -2.05 -2.56
C THR A 83 1.63 -1.16 -1.88
N SER A 84 2.89 -1.60 -1.90
CA SER A 84 4.05 -0.73 -1.72
C SER A 84 4.16 0.28 -2.88
N ASP A 85 5.18 1.14 -2.82
CA ASP A 85 5.54 2.01 -3.93
C ASP A 85 6.49 1.36 -4.96
N PHE A 86 6.89 0.10 -4.74
CA PHE A 86 7.89 -0.64 -5.54
C PHE A 86 9.19 0.14 -5.79
N ARG A 87 9.58 1.05 -4.89
CA ARG A 87 10.71 1.99 -5.07
C ARG A 87 10.57 2.89 -6.31
N GLY A 88 9.34 3.16 -6.74
CA GLY A 88 9.03 3.91 -7.95
C GLY A 88 9.21 3.11 -9.25
N ASP A 89 9.37 1.79 -9.19
CA ASP A 89 9.43 0.94 -10.38
C ASP A 89 8.05 0.84 -11.05
N LEU A 90 7.88 1.59 -12.14
CA LEU A 90 6.61 1.63 -12.87
C LEU A 90 6.33 0.36 -13.67
N GLU A 91 7.34 -0.45 -14.02
CA GLU A 91 7.13 -1.75 -14.64
C GLU A 91 6.56 -2.75 -13.62
N ALA A 92 7.02 -2.68 -12.37
CA ALA A 92 6.40 -3.41 -11.27
C ALA A 92 4.94 -2.96 -11.07
N VAL A 93 4.64 -1.66 -11.15
CA VAL A 93 3.25 -1.17 -11.09
C VAL A 93 2.40 -1.73 -12.23
N SER A 94 2.89 -1.67 -13.48
CA SER A 94 2.20 -2.24 -14.65
C SER A 94 1.90 -3.72 -14.49
N SER A 95 2.92 -4.50 -14.10
CA SER A 95 2.81 -5.97 -13.92
C SER A 95 1.66 -6.35 -12.97
N LEU A 96 1.51 -5.59 -11.88
CA LEU A 96 0.42 -5.78 -10.95
C LEU A 96 -0.90 -5.26 -11.52
N ALA A 97 -0.96 -4.04 -12.05
CA ALA A 97 -2.17 -3.48 -12.67
C ALA A 97 -2.79 -4.41 -13.72
N ASP A 98 -1.96 -5.12 -14.49
CA ASP A 98 -2.36 -6.07 -15.53
C ASP A 98 -2.74 -7.47 -14.99
N SER A 99 -2.75 -7.67 -13.67
CA SER A 99 -3.15 -8.94 -13.05
C SER A 99 -4.67 -9.20 -13.01
N ASN A 100 -5.46 -8.25 -13.54
CA ASN A 100 -6.92 -8.22 -13.49
C ASN A 100 -7.52 -7.95 -12.10
N LEU A 101 -6.80 -7.24 -11.23
CA LEU A 101 -7.40 -6.67 -10.02
C LEU A 101 -8.46 -5.61 -10.37
N ASP A 102 -9.28 -5.27 -9.38
CA ASP A 102 -10.40 -4.34 -9.53
C ASP A 102 -10.09 -2.95 -8.94
N VAL A 103 -9.31 -2.90 -7.86
CA VAL A 103 -8.90 -1.64 -7.21
C VAL A 103 -7.41 -1.62 -6.91
N PHE A 104 -6.67 -0.71 -7.54
CA PHE A 104 -5.26 -0.47 -7.24
C PHE A 104 -5.15 0.56 -6.12
N ALA A 105 -4.73 0.15 -4.93
CA ALA A 105 -4.58 1.02 -3.78
C ALA A 105 -3.10 1.25 -3.44
N HIS A 106 -2.73 2.52 -3.24
CA HIS A 106 -1.45 2.89 -2.66
C HIS A 106 -1.62 4.11 -1.77
N ASN A 107 -1.25 3.98 -0.50
CA ASN A 107 -1.46 5.03 0.49
C ASN A 107 -0.32 6.04 0.48
N ILE A 108 -0.66 7.33 0.39
CA ILE A 108 0.31 8.40 0.64
C ILE A 108 0.55 8.60 2.15
N GLU A 109 -0.35 8.09 2.99
CA GLU A 109 -0.33 8.02 4.46
C GLU A 109 -0.40 9.36 5.19
N THR A 110 0.28 10.40 4.70
CA THR A 110 0.31 11.71 5.34
C THR A 110 0.61 12.81 4.31
N VAL A 111 0.54 14.06 4.73
CA VAL A 111 0.82 15.24 3.91
C VAL A 111 2.31 15.34 3.55
N ARG A 112 2.62 16.09 2.49
CA ARG A 112 3.96 16.24 1.92
C ARG A 112 5.06 16.58 2.94
N SER A 113 4.77 17.48 3.88
CA SER A 113 5.71 17.97 4.89
C SER A 113 6.12 16.90 5.91
N LEU A 114 5.25 15.90 6.16
CA LEU A 114 5.42 14.89 7.21
C LEU A 114 5.99 13.56 6.69
N GLN A 115 6.13 13.40 5.38
CA GLN A 115 6.53 12.12 4.74
C GLN A 115 7.79 11.52 5.35
N ARG A 116 8.88 12.29 5.45
CA ARG A 116 10.16 11.81 6.02
C ARG A 116 10.12 11.51 7.51
N ILE A 117 9.15 12.06 8.22
CA ILE A 117 9.00 11.86 9.67
C ILE A 117 8.17 10.61 9.94
N VAL A 118 7.10 10.41 9.16
CA VAL A 118 6.11 9.37 9.37
C VAL A 118 6.49 8.05 8.66
N ARG A 119 6.95 8.15 7.41
CA ARG A 119 7.25 6.99 6.54
C ARG A 119 8.76 6.71 6.50
N ASP A 120 9.11 5.51 6.04
CA ASP A 120 10.51 5.17 5.76
C ASP A 120 11.10 6.19 4.75
N PRO A 121 12.38 6.61 4.90
CA PRO A 121 12.99 7.60 4.00
C PRO A 121 13.03 7.22 2.51
N ARG A 122 12.87 5.93 2.18
CA ARG A 122 12.76 5.43 0.80
C ARG A 122 11.38 5.66 0.18
N ALA A 123 10.36 5.91 0.99
CA ALA A 123 9.04 6.31 0.53
C ALA A 123 9.02 7.83 0.29
N GLY A 124 8.33 8.27 -0.76
CA GLY A 124 8.24 9.68 -1.12
C GLY A 124 6.85 10.07 -1.62
N TYR A 125 6.45 11.32 -1.36
CA TYR A 125 5.16 11.86 -1.78
C TYR A 125 4.98 11.77 -3.31
N GLU A 126 5.92 12.35 -4.06
CA GLU A 126 5.88 12.35 -5.54
C GLU A 126 5.97 10.94 -6.11
N GLN A 127 6.78 10.08 -5.51
CA GLN A 127 6.87 8.67 -5.89
C GLN A 127 5.52 7.97 -5.72
N SER A 128 4.83 8.21 -4.59
CA SER A 128 3.51 7.64 -4.31
C SER A 128 2.44 8.15 -5.29
N LEU A 129 2.47 9.45 -5.62
CA LEU A 129 1.60 10.03 -6.63
C LEU A 129 1.88 9.46 -8.04
N ALA A 130 3.16 9.25 -8.38
CA ALA A 130 3.55 8.66 -9.67
C ALA A 130 3.06 7.22 -9.80
N VAL A 131 3.16 6.41 -8.74
CA VAL A 131 2.62 5.04 -8.68
C VAL A 131 1.11 5.04 -8.96
N LEU A 132 0.35 5.88 -8.25
CA LEU A 132 -1.10 6.00 -8.42
C LEU A 132 -1.48 6.48 -9.82
N LYS A 133 -0.78 7.49 -10.33
CA LYS A 133 -0.99 8.01 -11.70
C LYS A 133 -0.75 6.93 -12.73
N HIS A 134 0.35 6.18 -12.59
CA HIS A 134 0.72 5.14 -13.54
C HIS A 134 -0.28 3.99 -13.52
N ALA A 135 -0.64 3.49 -12.34
CA ALA A 135 -1.67 2.46 -12.20
C ALA A 135 -3.00 2.87 -12.84
N LYS A 136 -3.41 4.13 -12.69
CA LYS A 136 -4.65 4.67 -13.27
C LYS A 136 -4.66 4.59 -14.80
N ILE A 137 -3.52 4.76 -15.46
CA ILE A 137 -3.41 4.77 -16.92
C ILE A 137 -3.07 3.40 -17.52
N CYS A 138 -2.62 2.42 -16.72
CA CYS A 138 -2.32 1.07 -17.19
C CYS A 138 -3.55 0.36 -17.80
N LYS A 139 -4.73 0.56 -17.21
CA LYS A 139 -5.98 -0.08 -17.64
C LYS A 139 -7.13 0.92 -17.63
N GLU A 140 -7.84 1.02 -18.75
CA GLU A 140 -9.06 1.82 -18.84
C GLU A 140 -10.07 1.34 -17.79
N GLY A 141 -10.64 2.28 -17.04
CA GLY A 141 -11.57 1.97 -15.96
C GLY A 141 -10.92 1.46 -14.66
N MET A 142 -9.59 1.41 -14.55
CA MET A 142 -8.92 1.10 -13.28
C MET A 142 -9.40 2.06 -12.19
N ILE A 143 -9.85 1.49 -11.07
CA ILE A 143 -10.17 2.26 -9.87
C ILE A 143 -8.90 2.37 -9.04
N THR A 144 -8.51 3.60 -8.70
CA THR A 144 -7.37 3.85 -7.82
C THR A 144 -7.82 4.40 -6.47
N LYS A 145 -7.11 3.99 -5.42
CA LYS A 145 -7.43 4.33 -4.03
C LYS A 145 -6.20 4.75 -3.26
N SER A 146 -6.38 5.71 -2.37
CA SER A 146 -5.33 6.14 -1.43
C SER A 146 -5.92 6.45 -0.06
N SER A 147 -5.05 6.68 0.91
CA SER A 147 -5.42 7.04 2.28
C SER A 147 -4.53 8.14 2.84
N ILE A 148 -5.08 8.86 3.83
CA ILE A 148 -4.36 9.77 4.71
C ILE A 148 -4.75 9.44 6.15
N MET A 149 -3.75 9.21 7.00
CA MET A 149 -3.91 9.18 8.45
C MET A 149 -3.85 10.60 9.00
N LEU A 150 -4.83 10.93 9.84
CA LEU A 150 -4.98 12.22 10.50
C LEU A 150 -4.49 12.17 11.96
N GLY A 151 -4.14 13.32 12.53
CA GLY A 151 -3.62 13.45 13.89
C GLY A 151 -2.12 13.18 14.01
N LEU A 152 -1.36 13.36 12.92
CA LEU A 152 0.10 13.29 12.89
C LEU A 152 0.75 14.68 12.96
N GLY A 153 -0.04 15.74 13.12
CA GLY A 153 0.43 17.13 13.19
C GLY A 153 0.30 17.90 11.87
N GLU A 154 -0.37 17.31 10.88
CA GLU A 154 -0.78 17.99 9.67
C GLU A 154 -1.84 19.07 9.95
N THR A 155 -1.85 20.11 9.12
CA THR A 155 -2.91 21.12 9.12
C THR A 155 -4.02 20.76 8.14
N ASP A 156 -5.23 21.29 8.37
CA ASP A 156 -6.36 21.14 7.43
C ASP A 156 -6.00 21.58 6.01
N GLU A 157 -5.18 22.62 5.85
CA GLU A 157 -4.79 23.10 4.52
C GLU A 157 -3.80 22.17 3.81
N GLU A 158 -2.90 21.53 4.55
CA GLU A 158 -2.04 20.49 3.99
C GLU A 158 -2.85 19.25 3.59
N VAL A 159 -3.88 18.88 4.36
CA VAL A 159 -4.79 17.79 4.01
C VAL A 159 -5.57 18.13 2.74
N LYS A 160 -6.15 19.34 2.65
CA LYS A 160 -6.84 19.79 1.43
C LYS A 160 -5.92 19.80 0.22
N GLN A 161 -4.67 20.26 0.38
CA GLN A 161 -3.69 20.20 -0.71
C GLN A 161 -3.42 18.75 -1.13
N ALA A 162 -3.28 17.83 -0.17
CA ALA A 162 -3.08 16.42 -0.50
C ALA A 162 -4.28 15.80 -1.23
N MET A 163 -5.51 16.19 -0.88
CA MET A 163 -6.71 15.79 -1.61
C MET A 163 -6.70 16.31 -3.05
N ILE A 164 -6.29 17.56 -3.27
CA ILE A 164 -6.15 18.16 -4.61
C ILE A 164 -5.11 17.39 -5.42
N ASP A 165 -3.94 17.11 -4.84
CA ASP A 165 -2.85 16.38 -5.50
C ASP A 165 -3.29 14.96 -5.91
N LEU A 166 -3.96 14.23 -5.01
CA LEU A 166 -4.48 12.89 -5.29
C LEU A 166 -5.53 12.92 -6.41
N ARG A 167 -6.44 13.89 -6.39
CA ARG A 167 -7.43 14.08 -7.47
C ARG A 167 -6.76 14.43 -8.80
N ALA A 168 -5.69 15.22 -8.79
CA ALA A 168 -4.95 15.59 -10.00
C ALA A 168 -4.26 14.40 -10.68
N VAL A 169 -3.92 13.35 -9.92
CA VAL A 169 -3.40 12.08 -10.48
C VAL A 169 -4.47 11.01 -10.71
N GLY A 170 -5.74 11.36 -10.57
CA GLY A 170 -6.86 10.50 -10.93
C GLY A 170 -7.26 9.47 -9.87
N VAL A 171 -6.92 9.69 -8.60
CA VAL A 171 -7.36 8.84 -7.47
C VAL A 171 -8.87 8.91 -7.29
N ASP A 172 -9.57 7.79 -7.38
CA ASP A 172 -11.03 7.71 -7.31
C ASP A 172 -11.56 7.65 -5.88
N ILE A 173 -10.88 6.91 -5.01
CA ILE A 173 -11.30 6.67 -3.62
C ILE A 173 -10.24 7.21 -2.67
N LEU A 174 -10.66 8.04 -1.72
CA LEU A 174 -9.83 8.51 -0.62
C LEU A 174 -10.42 8.08 0.72
N THR A 175 -9.60 7.45 1.56
CA THR A 175 -9.95 7.20 2.96
C THR A 175 -9.20 8.16 3.88
N LEU A 176 -9.91 8.72 4.86
CA LEU A 176 -9.36 9.55 5.92
C LEU A 176 -9.63 8.85 7.24
N GLY A 177 -8.59 8.58 8.03
CA GLY A 177 -8.71 7.85 9.30
C GLY A 177 -7.81 8.43 10.38
N GLN A 178 -8.22 8.31 11.64
CA GLN A 178 -7.41 8.76 12.77
C GLN A 178 -6.20 7.84 12.96
N TYR A 179 -5.00 8.41 13.07
CA TYR A 179 -3.80 7.69 13.51
C TYR A 179 -3.98 7.20 14.94
N LEU A 180 -3.73 5.90 15.16
CA LEU A 180 -3.71 5.27 16.46
C LEU A 180 -2.29 4.78 16.75
N GLN A 181 -1.73 5.23 17.87
CA GLN A 181 -0.35 4.92 18.24
C GLN A 181 -0.17 3.44 18.58
N VAL A 182 0.72 2.77 17.85
CA VAL A 182 0.94 1.31 17.95
C VAL A 182 2.02 0.90 18.96
N SER A 183 2.82 1.84 19.45
CA SER A 183 3.85 1.59 20.46
C SER A 183 4.04 2.78 21.40
N PRO A 184 4.60 2.63 22.61
CA PRO A 184 4.83 3.74 23.54
C PRO A 184 5.78 4.83 23.00
N VAL A 185 6.56 4.54 21.95
CA VAL A 185 7.47 5.50 21.34
C VAL A 185 6.67 6.37 20.36
N PRO A 186 6.55 7.69 20.61
CA PRO A 186 5.78 8.56 19.73
C PRO A 186 6.57 8.88 18.45
N ILE A 187 5.86 9.06 17.32
CA ILE A 187 6.47 9.44 16.02
C ILE A 187 7.14 10.82 16.13
N PHE A 188 6.51 11.71 16.88
CA PHE A 188 6.99 13.03 17.23
C PHE A 188 7.29 13.06 18.72
N ASN A 189 8.46 13.58 19.10
CA ASN A 189 8.65 14.08 20.46
C ASN A 189 7.83 15.36 20.60
N PHE A 190 6.53 15.23 20.78
CA PHE A 190 5.80 16.30 21.42
C PHE A 190 6.39 16.38 22.83
N GLY A 191 7.10 17.46 23.12
CA GLY A 191 7.34 17.85 24.50
C GLY A 191 5.98 18.17 25.10
N VAL A 192 5.24 17.14 25.49
CA VAL A 192 3.91 17.33 26.08
C VAL A 192 4.16 17.77 27.52
N ALA A 193 4.23 19.09 27.70
CA ALA A 193 3.62 19.69 28.86
C ALA A 193 2.12 19.40 28.74
N CYS A 194 1.68 18.29 29.32
CA CYS A 194 0.28 18.14 29.71
C CYS A 194 0.07 19.16 30.83
N ASN A 195 -0.55 20.29 30.52
CA ASN A 195 -1.24 21.12 31.49
C ASN A 195 -2.73 20.88 31.35
#